data_AF-A0A845A4B0-F1
#
_entry.id   AF-A0A845A4B0-F1
#
_cell.length_a   1.000
_cell.length_b   1.000
_cell.length_c   1.000
_cell.angle_alpha   90.00
_cell.angle_beta   90.00
_cell.angle_gamma   90.00
#
_symmetry.space_group_name_H-M   'P 1'
#
loop_
_entity.id
_entity.type
_entity.pdbx_description
1 polymer ?
#
loop_
_entity_poly.entity_id
_entity_poly.type
_entity_poly.pdbx_seq_one_letter_code
_entity_poly.pdbx_strand_id
1 'polypeptide(L)'
;MTQRFLYKVITIAIVSSLMACGQNSNDYGGSSGAEEDFLMPTEAELQAEELSPNQLTNICKAGMSAATGAGINSMRTDTDQADMVRISYVRDDGRPFAYDCRLEGHVVRTRMIDEAGPGTGPGNWSGNGSKATYRLENADVTIDTVFIDGSVDSETFRF
;
A
#
# COMPACT_ATOMS: atom_id res chain seq x y z
N MET A 1 18.40 28.35 -9.97
CA MET A 1 17.98 27.51 -8.83
C MET A 1 18.17 26.07 -9.24
N THR A 2 19.26 25.47 -8.76
CA THR A 2 19.81 24.20 -9.27
C THR A 2 19.29 23.05 -8.40
N GLN A 3 18.46 22.19 -9.00
CA GLN A 3 17.97 20.93 -8.41
C GLN A 3 19.15 20.03 -8.04
N ARG A 4 19.21 19.60 -6.78
CA ARG A 4 20.09 18.53 -6.32
C ARG A 4 19.27 17.24 -6.22
N PHE A 5 19.40 16.38 -7.23
CA PHE A 5 18.96 14.99 -7.15
C PHE A 5 19.96 14.22 -6.27
N LEU A 6 19.55 13.87 -5.04
CA LEU A 6 20.28 12.90 -4.22
C LEU A 6 19.94 11.49 -4.70
N TYR A 7 20.78 10.95 -5.58
CA TYR A 7 20.80 9.52 -5.87
C TYR A 7 21.38 8.78 -4.67
N LYS A 8 20.55 8.03 -3.94
CA LYS A 8 21.03 7.06 -2.96
C LYS A 8 21.56 5.85 -3.71
N VAL A 9 22.88 5.79 -3.86
CA VAL A 9 23.62 4.62 -4.36
C VAL A 9 23.60 3.56 -3.26
N ILE A 10 22.87 2.46 -3.48
CA ILE A 10 22.86 1.31 -2.59
C ILE A 10 24.00 0.38 -3.02
N THR A 11 25.02 0.29 -2.19
CA THR A 11 26.17 -0.61 -2.36
C THR A 11 25.74 -2.04 -2.04
N ILE A 12 25.64 -2.91 -3.04
CA ILE A 12 25.38 -4.34 -2.86
C ILE A 12 26.72 -5.04 -2.63
N ALA A 13 26.94 -5.56 -1.43
CA ALA A 13 28.08 -6.41 -1.11
C ALA A 13 27.80 -7.83 -1.63
N ILE A 14 28.52 -8.22 -2.69
CA ILE A 14 28.49 -9.58 -3.25
C ILE A 14 29.47 -10.43 -2.45
N VAL A 15 28.95 -11.35 -1.63
CA VAL A 15 29.75 -12.38 -0.96
C VAL A 15 29.78 -13.62 -1.84
N SER A 16 30.94 -13.87 -2.43
CA SER A 16 31.24 -15.08 -3.20
C SER A 16 31.61 -16.23 -2.27
N SER A 17 30.92 -17.36 -2.38
CA SER A 17 31.32 -18.64 -1.77
C SER A 17 31.65 -19.65 -2.87
N LEU A 18 32.83 -20.26 -2.75
CA LEU A 18 33.45 -21.21 -3.68
C LEU A 18 33.00 -22.66 -3.40
N MET A 19 32.89 -23.43 -4.49
CA MET A 19 33.19 -24.85 -4.69
C MET A 19 32.68 -25.92 -3.70
N ALA A 20 31.89 -26.87 -4.24
CA ALA A 20 32.19 -28.30 -4.16
C ALA A 20 31.50 -29.06 -5.31
N CYS A 21 32.29 -29.76 -6.13
CA CYS A 21 31.81 -30.82 -7.02
C CYS A 21 31.44 -32.05 -6.18
N GLY A 22 30.31 -32.71 -6.46
CA GLY A 22 29.91 -33.97 -5.83
C GLY A 22 29.01 -34.75 -6.77
N GLN A 23 29.32 -36.03 -6.95
CA GLN A 23 28.88 -36.88 -8.06
C GLN A 23 27.43 -37.37 -8.00
N ASN A 24 26.95 -37.72 -9.19
CA ASN A 24 25.71 -38.38 -9.54
C ASN A 24 25.64 -39.81 -8.97
N SER A 25 24.55 -40.15 -8.27
CA SER A 25 24.07 -41.53 -8.14
C SER A 25 22.55 -41.53 -8.07
N ASN A 26 21.94 -42.10 -9.12
CA ASN A 26 20.55 -42.52 -9.14
C ASN A 26 20.35 -43.58 -8.05
N ASP A 27 19.44 -43.34 -7.12
CA ASP A 27 18.88 -44.40 -6.29
C ASP A 27 17.35 -44.31 -6.32
N TYR A 28 16.75 -45.38 -6.84
CA TYR A 28 15.31 -45.62 -6.87
C TYR A 28 14.99 -46.38 -5.57
N GLY A 29 14.34 -45.71 -4.62
CA GLY A 29 13.98 -46.31 -3.33
C GLY A 29 12.74 -45.64 -2.77
N GLY A 30 11.65 -46.39 -2.68
CA GLY A 30 10.33 -45.87 -2.32
C GLY A 30 10.09 -45.60 -0.84
N SER A 31 8.94 -44.97 -0.61
CA SER A 31 8.09 -45.05 0.58
C SER A 31 8.61 -44.43 1.87
N SER A 32 8.03 -43.29 2.26
CA SER A 32 7.19 -43.18 3.46
C SER A 32 6.79 -41.72 3.65
N GLY A 33 5.51 -41.46 3.85
CA GLY A 33 4.98 -40.14 4.14
C GLY A 33 5.67 -39.49 5.35
N ALA A 34 6.08 -38.25 5.14
CA ALA A 34 6.14 -37.23 6.17
C ALA A 34 5.46 -36.02 5.52
N GLU A 35 4.15 -35.95 5.77
CA GLU A 35 3.36 -34.75 5.61
C GLU A 35 4.01 -33.63 6.44
N GLU A 36 4.91 -32.88 5.81
CA GLU A 36 5.32 -31.59 6.34
C GLU A 36 4.09 -30.70 6.27
N ASP A 37 3.47 -30.56 7.43
CA ASP A 37 2.38 -29.67 7.78
C ASP A 37 2.79 -28.25 7.39
N PHE A 38 2.62 -27.94 6.10
CA PHE A 38 2.57 -26.58 5.60
C PHE A 38 1.33 -25.98 6.25
N LEU A 39 1.54 -25.40 7.44
CA LEU A 39 0.61 -24.52 8.12
C LEU A 39 0.31 -23.37 7.15
N MET A 40 -0.66 -23.58 6.26
CA MET A 40 -1.30 -22.49 5.55
C MET A 40 -1.86 -21.57 6.63
N PRO A 41 -1.56 -20.26 6.61
CA PRO A 41 -2.11 -19.34 7.60
C PRO A 41 -3.62 -19.53 7.63
N THR A 42 -4.11 -19.92 8.81
CA THR A 42 -5.51 -20.27 9.01
C THR A 42 -6.36 -19.03 8.78
N GLU A 43 -7.51 -19.23 8.14
CA GLU A 43 -8.59 -18.25 7.92
C GLU A 43 -9.01 -17.47 9.19
N ALA A 44 -8.55 -17.88 10.37
CA ALA A 44 -8.69 -17.19 11.64
C ALA A 44 -7.89 -15.88 11.78
N GLU A 45 -6.91 -15.59 10.90
CA GLU A 45 -6.22 -14.28 10.84
C GLU A 45 -6.97 -13.24 9.98
N LEU A 46 -8.08 -13.62 9.33
CA LEU A 46 -9.01 -12.72 8.64
C LEU A 46 -10.11 -12.23 9.58
N GLN A 47 -9.76 -11.81 10.81
CA GLN A 47 -10.66 -10.93 11.53
C GLN A 47 -10.55 -9.56 10.86
N ALA A 48 -11.60 -9.17 10.15
CA ALA A 48 -11.88 -7.77 9.86
C ALA A 48 -12.09 -7.08 11.20
N GLU A 49 -10.98 -6.79 11.89
CA GLU A 49 -10.97 -6.02 13.10
C GLU A 49 -11.67 -4.71 12.77
N GLU A 50 -12.78 -4.45 13.47
CA GLU A 50 -13.62 -3.29 13.22
C GLU A 50 -12.73 -2.05 13.39
N LEU A 51 -12.37 -1.43 12.27
CA LEU A 51 -11.45 -0.31 12.28
C LEU A 51 -12.08 0.85 13.05
N SER A 52 -11.35 1.35 14.05
CA SER A 52 -11.74 2.60 14.69
C SER A 52 -11.79 3.74 13.66
N PRO A 53 -12.63 4.76 13.85
CA PRO A 53 -12.68 5.92 12.95
C PRO A 53 -11.32 6.59 12.72
N ASN A 54 -10.44 6.55 13.73
CA ASN A 54 -9.09 7.10 13.64
C ASN A 54 -8.17 6.23 12.77
N GLN A 55 -8.26 4.89 12.86
CA GLN A 55 -7.53 4.00 11.96
C GLN A 55 -7.99 4.16 10.51
N LEU A 56 -9.30 4.26 10.27
CA LEU A 56 -9.83 4.56 8.93
C LEU A 56 -9.26 5.86 8.39
N THR A 57 -9.25 6.92 9.21
CA THR A 57 -8.65 8.22 8.87
C THR A 57 -7.18 8.09 8.50
N ASN A 58 -6.39 7.37 9.31
CA ASN A 58 -4.97 7.17 9.08
C ASN A 58 -4.71 6.38 7.79
N ILE A 59 -5.43 5.28 7.57
CA ILE A 59 -5.32 4.48 6.34
C ILE A 59 -5.65 5.32 5.11
N CYS A 60 -6.71 6.11 5.20
CA CYS A 60 -7.14 6.98 4.12
C CYS A 60 -6.11 8.08 3.80
N LYS A 61 -5.51 8.71 4.81
CA LYS A 61 -4.42 9.68 4.62
C LYS A 61 -3.17 9.02 4.02
N ALA A 62 -2.78 7.84 4.52
CA ALA A 62 -1.65 7.08 4.01
C ALA A 62 -1.84 6.72 2.52
N GLY A 63 -3.01 6.18 2.16
CA GLY A 63 -3.33 5.83 0.78
C GLY A 63 -3.30 7.04 -0.16
N MET A 64 -3.82 8.20 0.27
CA MET A 64 -3.72 9.43 -0.52
C MET A 64 -2.30 9.97 -0.61
N SER A 65 -1.50 9.85 0.45
CA SER A 65 -0.09 10.24 0.46
C SER A 65 0.69 9.42 -0.56
N ALA A 66 0.55 8.09 -0.54
CA ALA A 66 1.18 7.20 -1.50
C ALA A 66 0.73 7.48 -2.94
N ALA A 67 -0.57 7.72 -3.17
CA ALA A 67 -1.11 7.94 -4.50
C ALA A 67 -0.72 9.28 -5.14
N THR A 68 -0.50 10.32 -4.32
CA THR A 68 -0.30 11.71 -4.82
C THR A 68 1.08 12.28 -4.54
N GLY A 69 1.86 11.64 -3.67
CA GLY A 69 3.12 12.16 -3.14
C GLY A 69 2.95 13.36 -2.19
N ALA A 70 1.71 13.74 -1.85
CA ALA A 70 1.47 14.84 -0.92
C ALA A 70 1.79 14.40 0.51
N GLY A 71 2.51 15.24 1.26
CA GLY A 71 2.89 14.91 2.63
C GLY A 71 1.71 14.69 3.57
N ILE A 72 1.75 13.62 4.35
CA ILE A 72 0.63 13.19 5.22
C ILE A 72 0.15 14.25 6.22
N ASN A 73 1.06 15.13 6.66
CA ASN A 73 0.77 16.20 7.62
C ASN A 73 0.09 17.43 6.99
N SER A 74 0.11 17.57 5.66
CA SER A 74 -0.61 18.65 4.96
C SER A 74 -2.08 18.31 4.71
N MET A 75 -2.47 17.05 4.91
CA MET A 75 -3.82 16.56 4.67
C MET A 75 -4.74 16.83 5.85
N ARG A 76 -5.92 17.37 5.55
CA ARG A 76 -7.05 17.52 6.46
C ARG A 76 -8.11 16.47 6.17
N THR A 77 -8.81 16.03 7.21
CA THR A 77 -9.84 15.00 7.11
C THR A 77 -11.14 15.48 7.72
N ASP A 78 -12.24 15.18 7.05
CA ASP A 78 -13.61 15.27 7.56
C ASP A 78 -14.21 13.85 7.58
N THR A 79 -14.90 13.53 8.67
CA THR A 79 -15.43 12.19 9.00
C THR A 79 -16.93 12.24 9.27
N ASP A 80 -17.61 13.21 8.66
CA ASP A 80 -19.07 13.38 8.73
C ASP A 80 -19.89 12.22 8.15
N GLN A 81 -19.25 11.22 7.56
CA GLN A 81 -19.87 10.07 6.91
C GLN A 81 -19.37 8.76 7.51
N ALA A 82 -20.30 7.83 7.79
CA ALA A 82 -20.06 6.64 8.62
C ALA A 82 -18.92 5.74 8.12
N ASP A 83 -18.76 5.60 6.80
CA ASP A 83 -17.81 4.64 6.20
C ASP A 83 -16.84 5.30 5.20
N MET A 84 -16.69 6.62 5.30
CA MET A 84 -15.94 7.39 4.32
C MET A 84 -15.27 8.60 4.96
N VAL A 85 -14.04 8.86 4.53
CA VAL A 85 -13.25 10.01 4.97
C VAL A 85 -13.08 10.95 3.79
N ARG A 86 -13.46 12.21 3.97
CA ARG A 86 -13.10 13.25 3.00
C ARG A 86 -11.74 13.80 3.34
N ILE A 87 -10.81 13.68 2.42
CA ILE A 87 -9.44 14.18 2.54
C ILE A 87 -9.32 15.44 1.68
N SER A 88 -8.68 16.47 2.22
CA SER A 88 -8.33 17.66 1.43
C SER A 88 -6.90 18.11 1.70
N TYR A 89 -6.25 18.67 0.69
CA TYR A 89 -4.92 19.28 0.83
C TYR A 89 -4.73 20.38 -0.23
N VAL A 90 -3.70 21.20 -0.03
CA VAL A 90 -3.26 22.19 -1.01
C VAL A 90 -1.95 21.68 -1.59
N ARG A 91 -1.90 21.51 -2.91
CA ARG A 91 -0.68 21.09 -3.61
C ARG A 91 0.28 22.28 -3.73
N ASP A 92 1.55 22.00 -4.05
CA ASP A 92 2.60 23.01 -4.18
C ASP A 92 2.29 24.14 -5.16
N ASP A 93 1.41 23.92 -6.15
CA ASP A 93 0.92 24.94 -7.07
C ASP A 93 -0.20 25.83 -6.49
N GLY A 94 -0.49 25.69 -5.20
CA GLY A 94 -1.52 26.44 -4.47
C GLY A 94 -2.94 25.96 -4.74
N ARG A 95 -3.13 24.91 -5.54
CA ARG A 95 -4.47 24.41 -5.88
C ARG A 95 -5.01 23.49 -4.78
N PRO A 96 -6.26 23.72 -4.33
CA PRO A 96 -6.90 22.81 -3.40
C PRO A 96 -7.38 21.55 -4.14
N PHE A 97 -7.24 20.41 -3.47
CA PHE A 97 -7.78 19.14 -3.92
C PHE A 97 -8.56 18.49 -2.79
N ALA A 98 -9.62 17.80 -3.16
CA ALA A 98 -10.44 17.02 -2.23
C ALA A 98 -10.74 15.65 -2.83
N TYR A 99 -10.71 14.63 -1.97
CA TYR A 99 -10.96 13.25 -2.31
C TYR A 99 -11.88 12.62 -1.28
N ASP A 100 -12.75 11.75 -1.74
CA ASP A 100 -13.36 10.75 -0.86
C ASP A 100 -12.48 9.53 -0.79
N CYS A 101 -12.36 8.97 0.40
CA CYS A 101 -11.70 7.71 0.65
C CYS A 101 -12.62 6.76 1.41
N ARG A 102 -12.65 5.50 0.96
CA ARG A 102 -13.29 4.39 1.67
C ARG A 102 -12.45 3.13 1.55
N LEU A 103 -12.78 2.12 2.35
CA LEU A 103 -12.14 0.82 2.30
C LEU A 103 -13.10 -0.22 1.71
N GLU A 104 -12.59 -1.08 0.84
CA GLU A 104 -13.26 -2.26 0.31
C GLU A 104 -12.44 -3.49 0.68
N GLY A 105 -12.74 -4.09 1.84
CA GLY A 105 -11.84 -5.05 2.48
C GLY A 105 -10.48 -4.38 2.75
N HIS A 106 -9.39 -4.97 2.28
CA HIS A 106 -8.04 -4.40 2.42
C HIS A 106 -7.66 -3.39 1.32
N VAL A 107 -8.60 -3.01 0.45
CA VAL A 107 -8.34 -2.11 -0.69
C VAL A 107 -8.71 -0.69 -0.31
N VAL A 108 -7.79 0.26 -0.55
CA VAL A 108 -8.06 1.68 -0.40
C VAL A 108 -8.66 2.20 -1.71
N ARG A 109 -9.89 2.73 -1.64
CA ARG A 109 -10.59 3.33 -2.79
C ARG A 109 -10.70 4.82 -2.59
N THR A 110 -10.35 5.56 -3.64
CA THR A 110 -10.41 7.02 -3.62
C THR A 110 -11.12 7.55 -4.85
N ARG A 111 -11.79 8.69 -4.74
CA ARG A 111 -12.30 9.44 -5.90
C ARG A 111 -12.09 10.91 -5.68
N MET A 112 -11.73 11.64 -6.73
CA MET A 112 -11.61 13.10 -6.65
C MET A 112 -13.00 13.73 -6.62
N ILE A 113 -13.23 14.77 -5.81
CA ILE A 113 -14.53 15.45 -5.68
C ILE A 113 -14.86 16.34 -6.87
N ASP A 114 -13.85 16.81 -7.59
CA ASP A 114 -13.99 17.79 -8.68
C ASP A 114 -12.99 17.45 -9.80
N GLU A 115 -13.09 16.21 -10.32
CA GLU A 115 -12.11 15.65 -11.29
C GLU A 115 -11.99 16.48 -12.57
N ALA A 116 -13.12 17.00 -13.07
CA ALA A 116 -13.16 17.85 -14.26
C ALA A 116 -13.09 19.36 -13.94
N GLY A 117 -12.92 19.73 -12.66
CA GLY A 117 -12.85 21.11 -12.18
C GLY A 117 -13.90 21.46 -11.12
N PRO A 118 -13.86 22.68 -10.56
CA PRO A 118 -14.70 23.06 -9.44
C PRO A 118 -16.20 22.94 -9.73
N GLY A 119 -16.93 22.22 -8.87
CA GLY A 119 -18.37 22.03 -9.00
C GLY A 119 -18.80 21.01 -10.06
N THR A 120 -17.86 20.26 -10.64
CA THR A 120 -18.18 19.18 -11.59
C THR A 120 -18.69 17.92 -10.88
N GLY A 121 -18.46 17.84 -9.56
CA GLY A 121 -18.90 16.72 -8.75
C GLY A 121 -17.92 15.53 -8.84
N PRO A 122 -18.19 14.49 -8.03
CA PRO A 122 -17.22 13.44 -7.80
C PRO A 122 -16.97 12.62 -9.06
N GLY A 123 -15.69 12.35 -9.29
CA GLY A 123 -15.22 11.44 -10.32
C GLY A 123 -15.48 9.97 -9.97
N ASN A 124 -14.86 9.09 -10.77
CA ASN A 124 -14.96 7.65 -10.55
C ASN A 124 -14.07 7.20 -9.38
N TRP A 125 -14.47 6.10 -8.73
CA TRP A 125 -13.61 5.43 -7.76
C TRP A 125 -12.38 4.81 -8.43
N SER A 126 -11.26 4.87 -7.74
CA SER A 126 -9.98 4.29 -8.18
C SER A 126 -10.09 2.76 -8.33
N GLY A 127 -9.29 2.19 -9.24
CA GLY A 127 -9.25 0.73 -9.43
C GLY A 127 -9.04 0.23 -10.85
N ASN A 128 -9.18 1.07 -11.87
CA ASN A 128 -9.03 0.68 -13.28
C ASN A 128 -7.57 0.62 -13.77
N GLY A 129 -6.59 0.84 -12.88
CA GLY A 129 -5.17 0.88 -13.23
C GLY A 129 -4.32 0.29 -12.11
N SER A 130 -3.98 1.11 -11.11
CA SER A 130 -3.32 0.63 -9.90
C SER A 130 -4.32 0.20 -8.83
N LYS A 131 -3.89 -0.73 -7.98
CA LYS A 131 -4.63 -1.18 -6.79
C LYS A 131 -3.79 -0.90 -5.56
N ALA A 132 -4.33 -0.07 -4.66
CA ALA A 132 -3.72 0.22 -3.36
C ALA A 132 -4.34 -0.68 -2.29
N THR A 133 -3.52 -1.39 -1.54
CA THR A 133 -3.92 -2.19 -0.37
C THR A 133 -3.22 -1.67 0.88
N TYR A 134 -3.86 -1.84 2.04
CA TYR A 134 -3.26 -1.43 3.31
C TYR A 134 -2.98 -2.64 4.22
N ARG A 135 -1.94 -2.48 5.05
CA ARG A 135 -1.66 -3.31 6.23
C ARG A 135 -1.49 -2.40 7.44
N LEU A 136 -2.05 -2.80 8.57
CA LEU A 136 -1.95 -2.07 9.83
C LEU A 136 -1.14 -2.91 10.81
N GLU A 137 -0.03 -2.35 11.30
CA GLU A 137 0.81 -2.96 12.32
C GLU A 137 0.99 -1.97 13.47
N ASN A 138 0.28 -2.22 14.57
CA ASN A 138 0.12 -1.26 15.67
C ASN A 138 -0.54 0.05 15.20
N ALA A 139 0.24 1.13 15.08
CA ALA A 139 -0.18 2.45 14.58
C ALA A 139 0.43 2.78 13.22
N ASP A 140 1.32 1.93 12.69
CA ASP A 140 1.96 2.13 11.41
C ASP A 140 1.07 1.58 10.29
N VAL A 141 0.86 2.38 9.25
CA VAL A 141 0.10 1.98 8.06
C VAL A 141 1.07 1.76 6.91
N THR A 142 1.09 0.56 6.35
CA THR A 142 1.80 0.28 5.09
C THR A 142 0.81 0.26 3.94
N ILE A 143 1.12 0.98 2.87
CA ILE A 143 0.37 0.99 1.61
C ILE A 143 1.20 0.30 0.55
N ASP A 144 0.65 -0.76 -0.01
CA ASP A 144 1.21 -1.48 -1.15
C ASP A 144 0.38 -1.12 -2.40
N THR A 145 1.04 -0.55 -3.42
CA THR A 145 0.40 -0.18 -4.70
C THR A 145 0.89 -1.11 -5.79
N VAL A 146 0.00 -1.95 -6.31
CA VAL A 146 0.27 -2.81 -7.47
C VAL A 146 -0.13 -2.08 -8.74
N PHE A 147 0.80 -1.90 -9.65
CA PHE A 147 0.57 -1.25 -10.94
C PHE A 147 0.21 -2.26 -12.03
N ILE A 148 -0.27 -1.75 -13.17
CA ILE A 148 -0.73 -2.57 -14.30
C ILE A 148 0.37 -3.45 -14.92
N ASP A 149 1.63 -3.04 -14.79
CA ASP A 149 2.81 -3.81 -15.24
C ASP A 149 3.23 -4.89 -14.22
N GLY A 150 2.50 -5.03 -13.12
CA GLY A 150 2.79 -5.96 -12.03
C GLY A 150 3.87 -5.47 -11.06
N SER A 151 4.44 -4.29 -11.28
CA SER A 151 5.35 -3.68 -10.30
C SER A 151 4.59 -3.30 -9.03
N VAL A 152 5.33 -3.27 -7.92
CA VAL A 152 4.79 -2.94 -6.60
C VAL A 152 5.62 -1.82 -5.99
N ASP A 153 4.94 -0.79 -5.51
CA ASP A 153 5.52 0.23 -4.64
C ASP A 153 4.94 0.08 -3.23
N SER A 154 5.77 0.32 -2.21
CA SER A 154 5.43 0.08 -0.81
C SER A 154 5.93 1.21 0.06
N GLU A 155 5.02 1.87 0.79
CA GLU A 155 5.33 2.99 1.67
C GLU A 155 4.70 2.79 3.06
N THR A 156 5.48 3.00 4.11
CA THR A 156 5.02 2.90 5.50
C THR A 156 4.95 4.27 6.15
N PHE A 157 3.80 4.58 6.74
CA PHE A 157 3.49 5.84 7.41
C PHE A 157 3.31 5.62 8.90
N ARG A 158 3.90 6.52 9.68
CA ARG A 158 3.81 6.52 11.15
C ARG A 158 2.91 7.66 11.61
N PHE A 159 2.02 7.37 12.55
CA PHE A 159 1.02 8.31 13.09
C PHE A 159 1.20 8.52 14.59
#